data_AF-A0A921GBF9-F1
#
_entry.id   AF-A0A921GBF9-F1
#
_cell.length_a   1.000
_cell.length_b   1.000
_cell.length_c   1.000
_cell.angle_alpha   90.00
_cell.angle_beta   90.00
_cell.angle_gamma   90.00
#
_symmetry.space_group_name_H-M   'P 1'
#
loop_
_entity.id
_entity.type
_entity.pdbx_description
1 polymer ?
#
loop_
_entity_poly.entity_id
_entity_poly.type
_entity_poly.pdbx_seq_one_letter_code
_entity_poly.pdbx_strand_id
1 'polypeptide(L)'
;MDELIVFSPFYNDHEVEKCFALYDEIVKKKITTNANQFVSILIKLAEKYNLSGNLFNSLLTNLLINNENSFTLALERKKDIAPNLKNVVMNDFKIIYEMFNSDFSSLTSLHQDLINNFIPSKPIINQELFEVSNTLQNNLTDCKNVEEFYNVLNTFFSIYGVGKYGLNKAFRY
;
A
#
# COMPACT_ATOMS: atom_id res chain seq x y z
N MET A 1 -14.14 2.31 -1.48
CA MET A 1 -13.06 2.53 -0.47
C MET A 1 -13.54 3.43 0.68
N ASP A 2 -14.86 3.61 0.75
CA ASP A 2 -15.55 4.62 1.55
C ASP A 2 -15.70 4.21 3.02
N GLU A 3 -15.20 3.03 3.37
CA GLU A 3 -15.20 2.48 4.73
C GLU A 3 -13.97 2.89 5.54
N LEU A 4 -12.92 3.40 4.89
CA LEU A 4 -11.74 3.94 5.59
C LEU A 4 -12.08 5.27 6.26
N ILE A 5 -11.54 5.49 7.46
CA ILE A 5 -11.81 6.69 8.25
C ILE A 5 -10.54 7.53 8.43
N VAL A 6 -9.48 6.96 9.00
CA VAL A 6 -8.21 7.67 9.25
C VAL A 6 -7.38 7.77 7.98
N PHE A 7 -7.40 6.72 7.16
CA PHE A 7 -6.67 6.67 5.89
C PHE A 7 -7.47 7.25 4.71
N SER A 8 -8.60 7.91 4.96
CA SER A 8 -9.43 8.52 3.93
C SER A 8 -9.11 10.01 3.69
N PRO A 9 -8.99 10.47 2.43
CA PRO A 9 -8.95 9.65 1.21
C PRO A 9 -7.61 8.90 1.12
N PHE A 10 -7.67 7.63 0.71
CA PHE A 10 -6.45 6.81 0.61
C PHE A 10 -5.64 7.12 -0.64
N TYR A 11 -6.31 7.64 -1.67
CA TYR A 11 -5.74 8.07 -2.93
C TYR A 11 -6.42 9.36 -3.39
N ASN A 12 -5.69 10.17 -4.16
CA ASN A 12 -6.23 11.35 -4.87
C ASN A 12 -6.01 11.25 -6.39
N ASP A 13 -5.53 10.10 -6.86
CA ASP A 13 -5.17 9.85 -8.25
C ASP A 13 -6.28 9.05 -8.95
N HIS A 14 -6.81 9.60 -10.04
CA HIS A 14 -7.87 8.97 -10.83
C HIS A 14 -7.45 7.60 -11.43
N GLU A 15 -6.17 7.39 -11.73
CA GLU A 15 -5.70 6.06 -12.18
C GLU A 15 -5.74 5.04 -11.04
N VAL A 16 -5.44 5.46 -9.82
CA VAL A 16 -5.53 4.63 -8.62
C VAL A 16 -6.99 4.33 -8.30
N GLU A 17 -7.86 5.34 -8.36
CA GLU A 17 -9.32 5.17 -8.21
C GLU A 17 -9.86 4.10 -9.16
N LYS A 18 -9.51 4.21 -10.45
CA LYS A 18 -9.92 3.25 -11.46
C LYS A 18 -9.34 1.85 -11.20
N CYS A 19 -8.12 1.76 -10.69
CA CYS A 19 -7.52 0.50 -10.28
C CYS A 19 -8.34 -0.18 -9.18
N PHE A 20 -8.75 0.56 -8.15
CA PHE A 20 -9.57 0.03 -7.05
C PHE A 20 -10.98 -0.35 -7.49
N ALA A 21 -11.59 0.39 -8.40
CA ALA A 21 -12.89 0.01 -8.98
C ALA A 21 -12.82 -1.36 -9.70
N LEU A 22 -11.75 -1.59 -10.47
CA LEU A 22 -11.51 -2.86 -11.15
C LEU A 22 -11.13 -3.99 -10.18
N TYR A 23 -10.35 -3.67 -9.14
CA TYR A 23 -10.07 -4.60 -8.05
C TYR A 23 -11.35 -5.10 -7.39
N ASP A 24 -12.30 -4.21 -7.06
CA ASP A 24 -13.58 -4.59 -6.46
C ASP A 24 -14.40 -5.49 -7.41
N GLU A 25 -14.37 -5.25 -8.72
CA GLU A 25 -14.99 -6.14 -9.71
C GLU A 25 -14.36 -7.54 -9.71
N ILE A 26 -13.03 -7.62 -9.73
CA ILE A 26 -12.30 -8.88 -9.86
C ILE A 26 -12.35 -9.68 -8.55
N VAL A 27 -12.03 -9.04 -7.43
CA VAL A 27 -11.81 -9.75 -6.15
C VAL A 27 -13.11 -9.95 -5.40
N LYS A 28 -13.97 -8.92 -5.32
CA LYS A 28 -15.24 -9.00 -4.57
C LYS A 28 -16.38 -9.56 -5.42
N LYS A 29 -16.52 -9.10 -6.68
CA LYS A 29 -17.61 -9.55 -7.56
C LYS A 29 -17.26 -10.77 -8.42
N LYS A 30 -15.99 -11.18 -8.46
CA LYS A 30 -15.48 -12.30 -9.27
C LYS A 30 -15.76 -12.14 -10.77
N ILE A 31 -15.77 -10.91 -11.27
CA ILE A 31 -15.97 -10.56 -12.68
C ILE A 31 -14.61 -10.26 -13.32
N THR A 32 -14.24 -11.02 -14.36
CA THR A 32 -12.91 -10.93 -14.98
C THR A 32 -12.89 -10.31 -16.38
N THR A 33 -14.04 -9.82 -16.87
CA THR A 33 -14.16 -9.20 -18.22
C THR A 33 -13.18 -8.03 -18.42
N ASN A 34 -12.88 -7.29 -17.35
CA ASN A 34 -11.96 -6.15 -17.38
C ASN A 34 -10.54 -6.48 -16.86
N ALA A 35 -10.18 -7.76 -16.72
CA ALA A 35 -8.88 -8.19 -16.19
C ALA A 35 -7.69 -7.58 -16.95
N ASN A 36 -7.75 -7.54 -18.28
CA ASN A 36 -6.70 -6.93 -19.10
C ASN A 36 -6.53 -5.44 -18.78
N GLN A 37 -7.63 -4.74 -18.50
CA GLN A 37 -7.61 -3.32 -18.15
C GLN A 37 -7.03 -3.10 -16.75
N PHE A 38 -7.37 -3.97 -15.79
CA PHE A 38 -6.83 -3.94 -14.43
C PHE A 38 -5.31 -4.09 -14.47
N VAL A 39 -4.83 -5.12 -15.17
CA VAL A 39 -3.40 -5.39 -15.32
C VAL A 39 -2.68 -4.26 -16.06
N SER A 40 -3.27 -3.71 -17.13
CA SER A 40 -2.71 -2.57 -17.84
C SER A 40 -2.56 -1.33 -16.94
N ILE A 41 -3.52 -1.07 -16.06
CA ILE A 41 -3.45 0.04 -15.09
C ILE A 41 -2.38 -0.23 -14.03
N LEU A 42 -2.27 -1.46 -13.50
CA LEU A 42 -1.21 -1.80 -12.55
C LEU A 42 0.19 -1.54 -13.14
N ILE A 43 0.43 -1.89 -14.40
CA ILE A 43 1.71 -1.58 -15.07
C ILE A 43 1.95 -0.07 -15.14
N LYS A 44 0.94 0.71 -15.51
CA LYS A 44 1.05 2.18 -15.57
C LYS A 44 1.37 2.77 -14.19
N LEU A 45 0.68 2.31 -13.15
CA LEU A 45 0.93 2.71 -11.78
C LEU A 45 2.33 2.28 -11.31
N ALA A 46 2.81 1.12 -11.74
CA ALA A 46 4.16 0.66 -11.43
C ALA A 46 5.23 1.60 -11.99
N GLU A 47 5.06 2.02 -13.24
CA GLU A 47 5.95 2.99 -13.89
C GLU A 47 5.86 4.40 -13.27
N LYS A 48 4.68 4.79 -12.78
CA LYS A 48 4.44 6.11 -12.17
C LYS A 48 5.01 6.21 -10.76
N TYR A 49 4.84 5.16 -9.97
CA TYR A 49 5.20 5.13 -8.55
C TYR A 49 6.48 4.35 -8.26
N ASN A 50 7.18 3.84 -9.28
CA ASN A 50 8.38 2.99 -9.16
C ASN A 50 8.11 1.72 -8.34
N LEU A 51 6.99 1.05 -8.61
CA LEU A 51 6.57 -0.17 -7.92
C LEU A 51 7.27 -1.41 -8.48
N SER A 52 7.48 -2.42 -7.66
CA SER A 52 8.11 -3.70 -8.03
C SER A 52 7.56 -4.88 -7.24
N GLY A 53 7.88 -6.10 -7.69
CA GLY A 53 7.46 -7.34 -7.04
C GLY A 53 5.95 -7.53 -7.16
N ASN A 54 5.27 -7.73 -6.03
CA ASN A 54 3.81 -7.80 -6.03
C ASN A 54 3.20 -6.40 -6.25
N LEU A 55 2.71 -6.13 -7.46
CA LEU A 55 2.27 -4.79 -7.88
C LEU A 55 1.14 -4.22 -7.01
N PHE A 56 0.16 -5.04 -6.63
CA PHE A 56 -0.96 -4.56 -5.84
C PHE A 56 -0.51 -4.22 -4.41
N ASN A 57 0.27 -5.10 -3.77
CA ASN A 57 0.83 -4.83 -2.44
C ASN A 57 1.84 -3.68 -2.47
N SER A 58 2.59 -3.51 -3.56
CA SER A 58 3.51 -2.40 -3.75
C SER A 58 2.75 -1.08 -3.83
N LEU A 59 1.63 -1.06 -4.57
CA LEU A 59 0.74 0.09 -4.65
C LEU A 59 0.17 0.45 -3.27
N LEU A 60 -0.38 -0.53 -2.54
CA LEU A 60 -0.91 -0.32 -1.18
C LEU A 60 0.17 0.23 -0.22
N THR A 61 1.38 -0.34 -0.29
CA THR A 61 2.53 0.12 0.52
C THR A 61 2.87 1.57 0.20
N ASN A 62 2.95 1.93 -1.08
CA ASN A 62 3.22 3.30 -1.51
C ASN A 62 2.11 4.26 -1.05
N LEU A 63 0.84 3.87 -1.10
CA LEU A 63 -0.27 4.69 -0.61
C LEU A 63 -0.20 4.89 0.91
N LEU A 64 0.08 3.84 1.69
CA LEU A 64 0.28 3.91 3.14
C LEU A 64 1.39 4.89 3.52
N ILE A 65 2.57 4.75 2.90
CA ILE A 65 3.74 5.57 3.18
C ILE A 65 3.45 7.06 2.97
N ASN A 66 2.69 7.39 1.92
CA ASN A 66 2.40 8.76 1.54
C ASN A 66 1.11 9.32 2.19
N ASN A 67 0.44 8.57 3.06
CA ASN A 67 -0.80 9.00 3.71
C ASN A 67 -0.51 9.74 5.03
N GLU A 68 -0.38 11.06 4.93
CA GLU A 68 -0.30 11.95 6.10
C GLU A 68 -1.67 12.08 6.78
N ASN A 69 -1.81 11.55 7.98
CA ASN A 69 -3.06 11.56 8.75
C ASN A 69 -2.79 11.65 10.26
N SER A 70 -3.86 11.68 11.06
CA SER A 70 -3.75 11.87 12.52
C SER A 70 -2.92 10.78 13.22
N PHE A 71 -2.94 9.54 12.72
CA PHE A 71 -2.15 8.44 13.26
C PHE A 71 -0.68 8.56 12.87
N THR A 72 -0.38 8.74 11.59
CA THR A 72 1.00 8.81 11.09
C THR A 72 1.74 10.03 11.65
N LEU A 73 1.08 11.19 11.76
CA LEU A 73 1.63 12.39 12.39
C LEU A 73 1.81 12.27 13.91
N ALA A 74 1.00 11.47 14.60
CA ALA A 74 1.19 11.23 16.04
C ALA A 74 2.47 10.42 16.28
N LEU A 75 2.72 9.40 15.46
CA LEU A 75 3.91 8.57 15.53
C LEU A 75 5.19 9.34 15.20
N GLU A 76 5.18 10.15 14.13
CA GLU A 76 6.30 11.01 13.77
C GLU A 76 6.69 11.94 14.93
N ARG A 77 5.69 12.47 15.66
CA ARG A 77 5.90 13.36 16.81
C ARG A 77 6.15 12.61 18.13
N LYS A 78 6.28 11.29 18.11
CA LYS A 78 6.49 10.43 19.29
C LYS A 78 5.42 10.67 20.38
N LYS A 79 4.17 10.88 19.96
CA LYS A 79 3.03 11.06 20.86
C LYS A 79 2.30 9.74 21.06
N ASP A 80 1.76 9.55 22.27
CA ASP A 80 0.87 8.44 22.55
C ASP A 80 -0.39 8.51 21.69
N ILE A 81 -0.77 7.37 21.10
CA ILE A 81 -2.00 7.25 20.32
C ILE A 81 -3.16 7.06 21.30
N ALA A 82 -4.13 7.96 21.24
CA ALA A 82 -5.34 7.86 22.05
C ALA A 82 -6.09 6.53 21.77
N PRO A 83 -6.65 5.84 22.78
CA PRO A 83 -7.30 4.55 22.59
C PRO A 83 -8.43 4.54 21.55
N ASN A 84 -9.22 5.63 21.49
CA ASN A 84 -10.28 5.77 20.50
C ASN A 84 -9.73 5.89 19.07
N LEU A 85 -8.66 6.67 18.85
CA LEU A 85 -7.98 6.76 17.57
C LEU A 85 -7.38 5.41 17.17
N LYS A 86 -6.73 4.70 18.10
CA LYS A 86 -6.21 3.34 17.84
C LYS A 86 -7.32 2.41 17.35
N ASN A 87 -8.50 2.42 17.96
CA ASN A 87 -9.63 1.59 17.52
C ASN A 87 -10.04 1.86 16.06
N VAL A 88 -10.05 3.13 15.65
CA VAL A 88 -10.36 3.50 14.25
C VAL A 88 -9.25 3.07 13.30
N VAL A 89 -7.99 3.29 13.67
CA VAL A 89 -6.82 2.83 12.88
C VAL A 89 -6.85 1.31 12.69
N MET A 90 -7.17 0.56 13.74
CA MET A 90 -7.29 -0.90 13.66
C MET A 90 -8.43 -1.34 12.73
N ASN A 91 -9.50 -0.55 12.61
CA ASN A 91 -10.57 -0.83 11.64
C ASN A 91 -10.08 -0.65 10.20
N ASP A 92 -9.44 0.47 9.90
CA ASP A 92 -8.85 0.72 8.59
C ASP A 92 -7.81 -0.34 8.22
N PHE A 93 -6.97 -0.74 9.19
CA PHE A 93 -5.97 -1.78 8.97
C PHE A 93 -6.57 -3.16 8.73
N LYS A 94 -7.76 -3.49 9.23
CA LYS A 94 -8.44 -4.75 8.83
C LYS A 94 -8.72 -4.76 7.33
N ILE A 95 -9.29 -3.67 6.82
CA ILE A 95 -9.64 -3.51 5.40
C ILE A 95 -8.38 -3.59 4.53
N ILE A 96 -7.33 -2.85 4.91
CA ILE A 96 -6.08 -2.82 4.14
C ILE A 96 -5.36 -4.17 4.24
N TYR A 97 -5.36 -4.82 5.40
CA TYR A 97 -4.80 -6.17 5.58
C TYR A 97 -5.50 -7.20 4.69
N GLU A 98 -6.83 -7.16 4.59
CA GLU A 98 -7.57 -8.00 3.64
C GLU A 98 -7.17 -7.75 2.19
N MET A 99 -6.94 -6.48 1.82
CA MET A 99 -6.44 -6.13 0.47
C MET A 99 -5.04 -6.68 0.20
N PHE A 100 -4.11 -6.64 1.17
CA PHE A 100 -2.77 -7.23 1.02
C PHE A 100 -2.80 -8.75 0.80
N ASN A 101 -3.86 -9.42 1.27
CA ASN A 101 -4.07 -10.86 1.19
C ASN A 101 -5.09 -11.24 0.09
N SER A 102 -5.26 -10.37 -0.91
CA SER A 102 -6.22 -10.59 -1.99
C SER A 102 -5.85 -11.75 -2.88
N ASP A 103 -6.85 -12.58 -3.18
CA ASP A 103 -6.70 -13.69 -4.10
C ASP A 103 -7.03 -13.30 -5.56
N PHE A 104 -6.01 -13.33 -6.42
CA PHE A 104 -6.10 -13.11 -7.86
C PHE A 104 -6.09 -14.42 -8.68
N SER A 105 -6.30 -15.58 -8.05
CA SER A 105 -6.29 -16.90 -8.69
C SER A 105 -7.29 -17.06 -9.85
N SER A 106 -8.35 -16.24 -9.89
CA SER A 106 -9.32 -16.20 -10.98
C SER A 106 -8.78 -15.60 -12.28
N LEU A 107 -7.61 -14.94 -12.25
CA LEU A 107 -6.96 -14.37 -13.42
C LEU A 107 -6.13 -15.42 -14.17
N THR A 108 -5.73 -15.13 -15.41
CA THR A 108 -4.84 -16.00 -16.18
C THR A 108 -3.46 -16.10 -15.52
N SER A 109 -2.73 -17.17 -15.80
CA SER A 109 -1.35 -17.34 -15.30
C SER A 109 -0.44 -16.18 -15.67
N LEU A 110 -0.59 -15.64 -16.89
CA LEU A 110 0.15 -14.46 -17.35
C LEU A 110 -0.12 -13.23 -16.46
N HIS A 111 -1.38 -13.00 -16.10
CA HIS A 111 -1.73 -11.88 -15.22
C HIS A 111 -1.22 -12.09 -13.81
N GLN A 112 -1.32 -13.30 -13.27
CA GLN A 112 -0.82 -13.63 -11.94
C GLN A 112 0.69 -13.47 -11.85
N ASP A 113 1.44 -13.96 -12.84
CA ASP A 113 2.90 -13.82 -12.88
C ASP A 113 3.31 -12.34 -12.91
N LEU A 114 2.67 -11.54 -13.77
CA LEU A 114 2.95 -10.12 -13.82
C LEU A 114 2.58 -9.38 -12.52
N ILE A 115 1.42 -9.70 -11.92
CA ILE A 115 1.00 -9.05 -10.66
C ILE A 115 1.96 -9.40 -9.53
N ASN A 116 2.46 -10.64 -9.46
CA ASN A 116 3.25 -11.12 -8.33
C ASN A 116 4.75 -10.85 -8.46
N ASN A 117 5.29 -10.85 -9.69
CA ASN A 117 6.72 -10.89 -9.96
C ASN A 117 7.20 -9.75 -10.88
N PHE A 118 6.58 -8.57 -10.80
CA PHE A 118 6.93 -7.47 -11.71
C PHE A 118 8.35 -6.96 -11.48
N ILE A 119 9.11 -6.87 -12.58
CA ILE A 119 10.45 -6.28 -12.60
C ILE A 119 10.39 -4.98 -13.42
N PRO A 120 10.66 -3.81 -12.81
CA PRO A 120 10.68 -2.53 -13.51
C PRO A 120 11.71 -2.51 -14.65
N SER A 121 11.34 -1.94 -15.78
CA SER A 121 12.27 -1.76 -16.91
C SER A 121 13.15 -0.52 -16.76
N LYS A 122 12.70 0.48 -15.99
CA LYS A 122 13.46 1.71 -15.73
C LYS A 122 14.47 1.51 -14.61
N PRO A 123 15.64 2.18 -14.68
CA PRO A 123 16.60 2.15 -13.59
C PRO A 123 16.01 2.80 -12.33
N ILE A 124 16.27 2.19 -11.18
CA ILE A 124 15.89 2.73 -9.87
C ILE A 124 16.80 3.91 -9.56
N ILE A 125 16.22 5.12 -9.51
CA ILE A 125 16.98 6.37 -9.31
C ILE A 125 17.29 6.59 -7.82
N ASN A 126 16.33 6.33 -6.93
CA ASN A 126 16.49 6.46 -5.48
C ASN A 126 16.49 5.07 -4.83
N GLN A 127 17.68 4.48 -4.74
CA GLN A 127 17.83 3.11 -4.25
C GLN A 127 17.49 2.96 -2.77
N GLU A 128 17.79 3.95 -1.92
CA GLU A 128 17.41 3.90 -0.50
C GLU A 128 15.88 3.88 -0.33
N LEU A 129 15.17 4.79 -1.00
CA LEU A 129 13.70 4.85 -0.94
C LEU A 129 13.06 3.57 -1.44
N PHE A 130 13.62 3.02 -2.52
CA PHE A 130 13.18 1.76 -3.09
C PHE A 130 13.38 0.60 -2.09
N GLU A 131 14.56 0.48 -1.49
CA GLU A 131 14.86 -0.55 -0.49
C GLU A 131 13.97 -0.44 0.75
N VAL A 132 13.72 0.77 1.24
CA VAL A 132 12.83 1.02 2.38
C VAL A 132 11.39 0.61 2.05
N SER A 133 10.88 0.97 0.87
CA SER A 133 9.52 0.63 0.44
C SER A 133 9.36 -0.86 0.21
N ASN A 134 10.34 -1.51 -0.42
CA ASN A 134 10.35 -2.96 -0.67
C ASN A 134 10.45 -3.75 0.63
N THR A 135 11.28 -3.30 1.57
CA THR A 135 11.37 -3.92 2.91
C THR A 135 10.04 -3.81 3.66
N LEU A 136 9.38 -2.64 3.61
CA LEU A 136 8.06 -2.48 4.22
C LEU A 136 7.03 -3.40 3.57
N GLN A 137 6.97 -3.45 2.23
CA GLN A 137 6.05 -4.32 1.50
C GLN A 137 6.18 -5.78 1.94
N ASN A 138 7.42 -6.30 2.03
CA ASN A 138 7.69 -7.66 2.45
C ASN A 138 7.22 -7.90 3.90
N ASN A 139 7.60 -7.01 4.83
CA ASN A 139 7.18 -7.13 6.23
C ASN A 139 5.65 -7.10 6.39
N LEU A 140 4.94 -6.27 5.61
CA LEU A 140 3.48 -6.20 5.64
C LEU A 140 2.83 -7.45 5.02
N THR A 141 3.43 -8.00 3.97
CA THR A 141 2.95 -9.23 3.31
C THR A 141 3.12 -10.45 4.22
N ASP A 142 4.20 -10.49 5.03
CA ASP A 142 4.50 -11.59 5.95
C ASP A 142 3.66 -11.55 7.26
N CYS A 143 2.89 -10.49 7.49
CA CYS A 143 2.05 -10.34 8.67
C CYS A 143 0.94 -11.40 8.72
N LYS A 144 0.80 -12.08 9.86
CA LYS A 144 -0.20 -13.16 10.05
C LYS A 144 -1.55 -12.66 10.53
N ASN A 145 -1.61 -11.41 10.98
CA ASN A 145 -2.81 -10.79 11.52
C ASN A 145 -2.67 -9.26 11.53
N VAL A 146 -3.78 -8.59 11.81
CA VAL A 146 -3.87 -7.12 11.81
C VAL A 146 -3.03 -6.46 12.91
N GLU A 147 -2.79 -7.14 14.05
CA GLU A 147 -1.95 -6.57 15.12
C GLU A 147 -0.48 -6.54 14.70
N GLU A 148 0.01 -7.60 14.04
CA GLU A 148 1.35 -7.61 13.43
C GLU A 148 1.47 -6.50 12.38
N PHE A 149 0.46 -6.35 11.52
CA PHE A 149 0.40 -5.29 10.51
C PHE A 149 0.46 -3.89 11.14
N TYR A 150 -0.31 -3.67 12.21
CA TYR A 150 -0.25 -2.44 13.01
C TYR A 150 1.16 -2.20 13.56
N ASN A 151 1.79 -3.21 14.16
CA ASN A 151 3.11 -3.07 14.80
C ASN A 151 4.20 -2.73 13.78
N VAL A 152 4.15 -3.33 12.59
CA VAL A 152 5.06 -3.02 11.47
C VAL A 152 4.89 -1.55 11.06
N LEU A 153 3.67 -1.08 10.82
CA LEU A 153 3.42 0.32 10.43
C LEU A 153 3.75 1.30 11.56
N ASN A 154 3.41 0.97 12.81
CA ASN A 154 3.73 1.77 13.98
C ASN A 154 5.23 2.01 14.08
N THR A 155 6.02 0.94 13.93
CA THR A 155 7.48 1.00 13.94
C THR A 155 8.00 1.80 12.76
N PHE A 156 7.47 1.56 11.57
CA PHE A 156 7.86 2.27 10.35
C PHE A 156 7.70 3.79 10.49
N PHE A 157 6.49 4.27 10.82
CA PHE A 157 6.24 5.72 10.95
C PHE A 157 6.98 6.35 12.13
N SER A 158 7.32 5.59 13.17
CA SER A 158 8.14 6.09 14.28
C SER A 158 9.61 6.31 13.89
N ILE A 159 10.13 5.56 12.91
CA ILE A 159 11.53 5.64 12.45
C ILE A 159 11.66 6.62 11.28
N TYR A 160 10.75 6.53 10.31
CA TYR A 160 10.85 7.22 9.04
C TYR A 160 9.95 8.45 8.95
N GLY A 161 9.03 8.67 9.89
CA GLY A 161 7.99 9.70 9.73
C GLY A 161 7.07 9.39 8.55
N VAL A 162 6.36 10.40 8.06
CA VAL A 162 5.39 10.26 6.97
C VAL A 162 5.66 11.23 5.81
N GLY A 163 5.15 10.89 4.63
CA GLY A 163 5.14 11.77 3.47
C GLY A 163 6.46 11.82 2.68
N LYS A 164 6.46 12.64 1.62
CA LYS A 164 7.54 12.75 0.63
C LYS A 164 8.91 13.12 1.25
N TYR A 165 8.90 13.74 2.43
CA TYR A 165 10.11 14.20 3.11
C TYR A 165 10.53 13.31 4.29
N GLY A 166 9.63 12.57 4.94
CA GLY A 166 10.00 11.69 6.05
C GLY A 166 11.03 10.63 5.66
N LEU A 167 10.92 10.11 4.43
CA LEU A 167 11.83 9.10 3.91
C LEU A 167 13.22 9.64 3.57
N ASN A 168 13.38 10.96 3.45
CA ASN A 168 14.68 11.56 3.15
C ASN A 168 15.50 11.73 4.44
N LYS A 169 16.66 11.07 4.50
CA LYS A 169 17.56 11.10 5.68
C LYS A 169 17.93 12.51 6.15
N ALA A 170 18.00 13.48 5.24
CA ALA A 170 18.30 14.88 5.56
C ALA A 170 17.24 15.57 6.46
N PHE A 171 16.06 14.98 6.61
CA PHE A 171 14.95 15.51 7.40
C PHE A 171 14.57 14.62 8.59
N ARG A 172 15.39 13.60 8.91
CA ARG A 172 15.22 12.78 10.11
C ARG A 172 15.95 13.48 11.26
N TYR A 173 15.21 14.03 12.23
CA TYR A 173 15.73 14.78 13.40
C TYR A 173 15.98 13.88 14.61
#